data_AF-A0A2V9LRZ9-F1
#
_entry.id   AF-A0A2V9LRZ9-F1
#
_cell.length_a   1.000
_cell.length_b   1.000
_cell.length_c   1.000
_cell.angle_alpha   90.00
_cell.angle_beta   90.00
_cell.angle_gamma   90.00
#
_symmetry.space_group_name_H-M   'P 1'
#
loop_
_entity.id
_entity.type
_entity.pdbx_description
1 polymer ?
#
loop_
_entity_poly.entity_id
_entity_poly.type
_entity_poly.pdbx_seq_one_letter_code
_entity_poly.pdbx_strand_id
1 'polypeptide(L)'
;MNPSITYGYRSEEGGFDKSAFGPAFAHNLRVYRGLQVPRANGRNDKRTWQRVPIPVPLFVRGNDELGKDFLEFSTALNISRGGALLATRHYLPPGSIISLQIPPPPFPSQSLRQPVVGNLEAKVVQVRQASRYYLSGLSFTHPLADDVAGWP
;
A
#
# COMPACT_ATOMS: atom_id res chain seq x y z
N MET A 1 -25.90 26.17 21.86
CA MET A 1 -24.63 26.81 21.46
C MET A 1 -23.58 25.71 21.40
N ASN A 2 -22.99 25.47 20.22
CA ASN A 2 -22.04 24.38 19.99
C ASN A 2 -20.88 24.95 19.15
N PRO A 3 -19.63 24.99 19.63
CA PRO A 3 -18.54 25.61 18.87
C PRO A 3 -18.03 24.67 17.77
N SER A 4 -18.08 25.16 16.53
CA SER A 4 -17.53 24.48 15.36
C SER A 4 -16.00 24.60 15.37
N ILE A 5 -15.29 23.48 15.60
CA ILE A 5 -13.83 23.43 15.50
C ILE A 5 -13.45 23.28 14.03
N THR A 6 -12.86 24.34 13.46
CA THR A 6 -12.32 24.36 12.10
C THR A 6 -10.87 23.88 12.14
N TYR A 7 -10.57 22.73 11.55
CA TYR A 7 -9.19 22.26 11.36
C TYR A 7 -8.58 22.91 10.12
N GLY A 8 -7.78 23.96 10.33
CA GLY A 8 -6.90 24.51 9.31
C GLY A 8 -5.53 23.82 9.33
N TYR A 9 -5.20 23.06 8.29
CA TYR A 9 -3.83 22.58 8.10
C TYR A 9 -3.02 23.65 7.35
N ARG A 10 -2.17 24.35 8.11
CA ARG A 10 -1.11 25.21 7.61
C ARG A 10 -0.04 24.34 6.93
N SER A 11 0.26 24.62 5.67
CA SER A 11 1.33 23.95 4.92
C SER A 11 2.69 24.41 5.45
N GLU A 12 3.39 23.55 6.18
CA GLU A 12 4.81 23.70 6.45
C GLU A 12 5.58 22.77 5.51
N GLU A 13 6.43 23.34 4.67
CA GLU A 13 7.31 22.63 3.75
C GLU A 13 8.45 21.95 4.53
N GLY A 14 8.16 20.81 5.14
CA GLY A 14 9.16 19.88 5.67
C GLY A 14 9.75 19.06 4.52
N GLY A 15 10.95 19.40 4.07
CA GLY A 15 11.68 18.68 3.03
C GLY A 15 11.88 17.20 3.41
N PHE A 16 11.23 16.30 2.68
CA PHE A 16 11.42 14.85 2.78
C PHE A 16 12.83 14.48 2.29
N ASP A 17 13.69 14.04 3.20
CA ASP A 17 15.06 13.62 2.88
C ASP A 17 15.05 12.31 2.08
N LYS A 18 15.46 12.43 0.81
CA LYS A 18 15.48 11.34 -0.17
C LYS A 18 16.72 10.46 -0.05
N SER A 19 17.72 10.85 0.75
CA SER A 19 19.00 10.16 0.86
C SER A 19 18.96 8.95 1.80
N ALA A 20 17.95 8.87 2.67
CA ALA A 20 17.75 7.76 3.61
C ALA A 20 17.35 6.43 2.95
N PHE A 21 16.97 6.44 1.67
CA PHE A 21 16.59 5.25 0.92
C PHE A 21 17.45 5.15 -0.34
N GLY A 22 18.16 4.03 -0.52
CA GLY A 22 19.14 3.85 -1.59
C GLY A 22 18.63 4.18 -3.01
N PRO A 23 19.53 4.35 -4.00
CA PRO A 23 19.24 4.98 -5.30
C PRO A 23 18.08 4.37 -6.11
N ALA A 24 17.74 3.08 -5.88
CA ALA A 24 16.59 2.43 -6.49
C ALA A 24 15.22 2.97 -6.00
N PHE A 25 15.13 3.51 -4.78
CA PHE A 25 13.91 4.06 -4.19
C PHE A 25 13.59 5.46 -4.72
N ALA A 26 14.61 6.32 -4.87
CA ALA A 26 14.44 7.70 -5.31
C ALA A 26 13.91 7.81 -6.75
N HIS A 27 14.28 6.86 -7.63
CA HIS A 27 13.78 6.81 -9.00
C HIS A 27 12.28 6.46 -9.08
N ASN A 28 11.77 5.62 -8.19
CA ASN A 28 10.38 5.15 -8.23
C ASN A 28 9.39 6.21 -7.69
N LEU A 29 9.80 7.06 -6.75
CA LEU A 29 8.97 8.16 -6.25
C LEU A 29 8.58 9.18 -7.33
N ARG A 30 9.42 9.41 -8.36
CA ARG A 30 9.05 10.26 -9.52
C ARG A 30 8.01 9.59 -10.41
N VAL A 31 8.06 8.27 -10.57
CA VAL A 31 7.13 7.49 -11.43
C VAL A 31 5.70 7.53 -10.88
N TYR A 32 5.53 7.55 -9.56
CA TYR A 32 4.20 7.53 -8.95
C TYR A 32 3.51 8.89 -8.83
N ARG A 33 4.22 10.01 -9.08
CA ARG A 33 3.66 11.37 -9.03
C ARG A 33 2.57 11.62 -10.09
N GLY A 34 2.59 10.85 -11.20
CA GLY A 34 1.61 10.93 -12.28
C GLY A 34 0.46 9.92 -12.20
N LEU A 35 0.53 8.95 -11.30
CA LEU A 35 -0.56 8.01 -11.06
C LEU A 35 -1.56 8.70 -10.14
N GLN A 36 -2.57 9.35 -10.72
CA GLN A 36 -3.75 9.77 -9.97
C GLN A 36 -4.36 8.54 -9.30
N VAL A 37 -3.98 8.28 -8.04
CA VAL A 37 -4.69 7.33 -7.20
C VAL A 37 -6.09 7.91 -7.05
N PRO A 38 -7.15 7.23 -7.52
CA PRO A 38 -8.48 7.83 -7.56
C PRO A 38 -8.91 8.23 -6.15
N ARG A 39 -8.92 9.54 -5.88
CA ARG A 39 -9.56 10.11 -4.69
C ARG A 39 -11.04 9.73 -4.77
N ALA A 40 -11.59 9.28 -3.65
CA ALA A 40 -13.01 9.01 -3.53
C ALA A 40 -13.78 10.32 -3.74
N ASN A 41 -14.42 10.49 -4.90
CA ASN A 41 -15.40 11.56 -5.12
C ASN A 41 -16.70 11.15 -4.42
N GLY A 42 -17.08 11.90 -3.40
CA GLY A 42 -18.05 11.56 -2.37
C GLY A 42 -19.52 11.48 -2.80
N ARG A 43 -19.88 10.70 -3.83
CA ARG A 43 -21.29 10.39 -4.12
C ARG A 43 -21.60 8.92 -4.41
N ASN A 44 -20.62 8.03 -4.44
CA ASN A 44 -20.87 6.58 -4.59
C ASN A 44 -19.68 5.71 -4.16
N ASP A 45 -18.97 6.11 -3.10
CA ASP A 45 -17.85 5.32 -2.61
C ASP A 45 -18.34 4.04 -1.92
N LYS A 46 -18.25 2.91 -2.63
CA LYS A 46 -18.63 1.58 -2.13
C LYS A 46 -17.53 0.95 -1.26
N ARG A 47 -16.44 1.66 -0.96
CA ARG A 47 -15.31 1.11 -0.23
C ARG A 47 -15.60 1.06 1.27
N THR A 48 -15.53 -0.14 1.84
CA THR A 48 -15.69 -0.37 3.28
C THR A 48 -14.57 0.28 4.11
N TRP A 49 -13.35 0.37 3.57
CA TRP A 49 -12.19 0.91 4.26
C TRP A 49 -11.52 2.03 3.45
N GLN A 50 -11.18 3.12 4.14
CA GLN A 50 -10.39 4.19 3.53
C GLN A 50 -8.98 3.69 3.15
N ARG A 51 -8.48 4.19 2.03
CA ARG A 51 -7.14 3.91 1.52
C ARG A 51 -6.22 5.08 1.81
N VAL A 52 -5.09 4.78 2.44
CA VAL A 52 -3.99 5.72 2.63
C VAL A 52 -3.12 5.68 1.36
N PRO A 53 -3.00 6.80 0.62
CA PRO A 53 -2.18 6.87 -0.59
C PRO A 53 -0.70 7.06 -0.22
N ILE A 54 -0.04 5.97 0.19
CA ILE A 54 1.38 5.95 0.52
C ILE A 54 2.09 4.83 -0.25
N PRO A 55 3.31 5.07 -0.75
CA PRO A 55 4.15 4.01 -1.30
C PRO A 55 4.70 3.15 -0.17
N VAL A 56 4.38 1.86 -0.15
CA VAL A 56 4.91 0.90 0.81
C VAL A 56 5.73 -0.15 0.07
N PRO A 57 7.05 -0.25 0.30
CA PRO A 57 7.86 -1.31 -0.27
C PRO A 57 7.47 -2.66 0.31
N LEU A 58 7.44 -3.70 -0.51
CA LEU A 58 7.17 -5.06 -0.08
C LEU A 58 7.74 -6.09 -1.05
N PHE A 59 7.91 -7.33 -0.59
CA PHE A 59 8.18 -8.49 -1.42
C PHE A 59 6.87 -9.20 -1.77
N VAL A 60 6.77 -9.71 -3.00
CA VAL A 60 5.63 -10.45 -3.52
C VAL A 60 6.09 -11.84 -3.90
N ARG A 61 5.40 -12.87 -3.41
CA ARG A 61 5.56 -14.26 -3.83
C ARG A 61 4.27 -14.75 -4.46
N GLY A 62 4.37 -15.44 -5.58
CA GLY A 62 3.25 -16.05 -6.27
C GLY A 62 3.73 -16.84 -7.47
N ASN A 63 2.79 -17.19 -8.33
CA ASN A 63 3.04 -17.89 -9.59
C ASN A 63 2.83 -16.95 -10.77
N ASP A 64 3.70 -17.04 -11.77
CA ASP A 64 3.52 -16.34 -13.04
C ASP A 64 2.48 -17.04 -13.94
N GLU A 65 2.28 -16.53 -15.16
CA GLU A 65 1.35 -17.09 -16.14
C GLU A 65 1.67 -18.55 -16.56
N LEU A 66 2.92 -18.98 -16.35
CA LEU A 66 3.39 -20.34 -16.65
C LEU A 66 3.32 -21.25 -15.41
N GLY A 67 2.81 -20.75 -14.29
CA GLY A 67 2.74 -21.47 -13.02
C GLY A 67 4.06 -21.51 -12.25
N LYS A 68 5.09 -20.79 -12.69
CA LYS A 68 6.40 -20.80 -12.03
C LYS A 68 6.41 -19.83 -10.84
N ASP A 69 6.98 -20.29 -9.73
CA ASP A 69 7.17 -19.44 -8.55
C ASP A 69 8.09 -18.27 -8.86
N PHE A 70 7.71 -17.08 -8.39
CA PHE A 70 8.54 -15.88 -8.44
C PHE A 70 8.60 -15.19 -7.08
N LEU A 71 9.66 -14.40 -6.89
CA LEU A 71 9.82 -13.46 -5.78
C LEU A 71 10.19 -12.10 -6.38
N GLU A 72 9.36 -11.10 -6.16
CA GLU A 72 9.55 -9.75 -6.69
C GLU A 72 9.58 -8.71 -5.56
N PHE A 73 10.54 -7.78 -5.62
CA PHE A 73 10.47 -6.56 -4.82
C PHE A 73 9.61 -5.50 -5.53
N SER A 74 8.55 -5.06 -4.86
CA SER A 74 7.46 -4.28 -5.43
C SER A 74 7.05 -3.12 -4.50
N THR A 75 6.07 -2.32 -4.92
CA THR A 75 5.54 -1.19 -4.16
C THR A 75 4.02 -1.20 -4.19
N ALA A 76 3.39 -1.20 -3.01
CA ALA A 76 1.99 -0.85 -2.89
C ALA A 76 1.86 0.67 -2.97
N LEU A 77 1.00 1.16 -3.86
CA LEU A 77 0.77 2.60 -4.11
C LEU A 77 -0.27 3.21 -3.16
N ASN A 78 -1.15 2.35 -2.65
CA ASN A 78 -2.05 2.66 -1.57
C ASN A 78 -2.33 1.39 -0.79
N ILE A 79 -2.69 1.57 0.49
CA ILE A 79 -3.05 0.49 1.39
C ILE A 79 -4.28 0.90 2.21
N SER A 80 -5.10 -0.08 2.55
CA SER A 80 -6.23 0.01 3.46
C SER A 80 -6.23 -1.22 4.36
N ARG A 81 -7.13 -1.26 5.33
CA ARG A 81 -7.30 -2.42 6.21
C ARG A 81 -7.56 -3.73 5.46
N GLY A 82 -8.28 -3.69 4.33
CA GLY A 82 -8.66 -4.90 3.61
C GLY A 82 -7.94 -5.14 2.29
N GLY A 83 -6.97 -4.32 1.92
CA GLY A 83 -6.35 -4.47 0.61
C GLY A 83 -5.45 -3.33 0.21
N ALA A 84 -4.86 -3.46 -0.98
CA ALA A 84 -3.87 -2.53 -1.51
C ALA A 84 -3.98 -2.40 -3.04
N LEU A 85 -3.30 -1.41 -3.60
CA LEU A 85 -3.00 -1.35 -5.02
C LEU A 85 -1.49 -1.58 -5.20
N LEU A 86 -1.11 -2.64 -5.90
CA LEU A 86 0.27 -3.08 -6.05
C LEU A 86 0.78 -2.82 -7.46
N ALA A 87 2.04 -2.38 -7.59
CA ALA A 87 2.71 -2.22 -8.88
C ALA A 87 3.78 -3.29 -9.08
N THR A 88 3.52 -4.30 -9.92
CA THR A 88 4.46 -5.40 -10.22
C THR A 88 4.96 -5.36 -11.66
N ARG A 89 6.08 -6.03 -11.92
CA ARG A 89 6.55 -6.36 -13.27
C ARG A 89 5.95 -7.65 -13.78
N HIS A 90 5.77 -8.63 -12.90
CA HIS A 90 5.09 -9.88 -13.24
C HIS A 90 3.57 -9.65 -13.30
N TYR A 91 2.94 -10.24 -14.31
CA TYR A 91 1.49 -10.31 -14.36
C TYR A 91 1.01 -11.26 -13.26
N LEU A 92 -0.03 -10.83 -12.55
CA LEU A 92 -0.63 -11.59 -11.46
C LEU A 92 -2.06 -11.95 -11.86
N PRO A 93 -2.37 -13.19 -12.23
CA PRO A 93 -3.70 -13.54 -12.71
C PRO A 93 -4.80 -13.13 -11.71
N PRO A 94 -5.89 -12.46 -12.12
CA PRO A 94 -7.04 -12.22 -11.27
C PRO A 94 -7.55 -13.53 -10.66
N GLY A 95 -7.83 -13.51 -9.36
CA GLY A 95 -8.23 -14.69 -8.61
C GLY A 95 -7.07 -15.42 -7.94
N SER A 96 -5.82 -15.19 -8.35
CA SER A 96 -4.65 -15.81 -7.71
C SER A 96 -4.46 -15.31 -6.27
N ILE A 97 -3.92 -16.19 -5.43
CA ILE A 97 -3.51 -15.90 -4.07
C ILE A 97 -2.01 -15.67 -4.07
N ILE A 98 -1.58 -14.56 -3.48
CA ILE A 98 -0.18 -14.17 -3.38
C ILE A 98 0.19 -13.91 -1.93
N SER A 99 1.46 -14.14 -1.60
CA SER A 99 2.03 -13.75 -0.31
C SER A 99 2.79 -12.44 -0.45
N LEU A 100 2.55 -11.52 0.47
CA LEU A 100 3.22 -10.23 0.56
C LEU A 100 4.06 -10.21 1.84
N GLN A 101 5.25 -9.63 1.76
CA GLN A 101 6.10 -9.39 2.92
C GLN A 101 6.51 -7.93 2.97
N ILE A 102 6.09 -7.22 4.01
CA ILE A 102 6.52 -5.85 4.27
C ILE A 102 7.84 -5.94 5.04
N PRO A 103 8.96 -5.42 4.49
CA PRO A 103 10.22 -5.40 5.22
C PRO A 103 10.05 -4.56 6.49
N PRO A 104 10.72 -4.95 7.59
CA PRO A 104 10.66 -4.19 8.82
C PRO A 104 11.18 -2.77 8.58
N PRO A 105 10.68 -1.79 9.35
CA PRO A 105 11.18 -0.43 9.26
C PRO A 105 12.69 -0.38 9.60
N PRO A 106 13.44 0.61 9.08
CA PRO A 106 14.86 0.78 9.37
C PRO A 106 15.14 1.32 10.79
N PHE A 107 14.19 1.17 11.72
CA PHE A 107 14.27 1.63 13.10
C PHE A 107 13.72 0.56 14.06
N PRO A 108 14.07 0.62 15.36
CA PRO A 108 13.66 -0.40 16.33
C PRO A 108 12.14 -0.52 16.45
N SER A 109 11.59 -1.64 15.98
CA SER A 109 10.16 -1.94 16.00
C SER A 109 9.60 -2.19 17.41
N GLN A 110 10.46 -2.43 18.41
CA GLN A 110 10.07 -2.54 19.82
C GLN A 110 9.40 -1.27 20.37
N SER A 111 9.63 -0.11 19.73
CA SER A 111 9.00 1.16 20.09
C SER A 111 7.61 1.34 19.50
N LEU A 112 7.19 0.48 18.56
CA LEU A 112 5.89 0.56 17.92
C LEU A 112 4.83 -0.02 18.85
N ARG A 113 3.73 0.73 19.01
CA ARG A 113 2.59 0.31 19.84
C ARG A 113 1.89 -0.93 19.30
N GLN A 114 2.02 -1.19 18.00
CA GLN A 114 1.40 -2.32 17.32
C GLN A 114 2.45 -3.24 16.70
N PRO A 115 2.23 -4.56 16.71
CA PRO A 115 3.05 -5.50 15.97
C PRO A 115 3.12 -5.12 14.49
N VAL A 116 4.34 -5.09 13.95
CA VAL A 116 4.54 -4.90 12.51
C VAL A 116 3.98 -6.13 11.79
N VAL A 117 2.99 -5.92 10.93
CA VAL A 117 2.47 -6.98 10.09
C VAL A 117 3.50 -7.25 8.99
N GLY A 118 4.33 -8.26 9.22
CA GLY A 118 5.43 -8.61 8.33
C GLY A 118 5.00 -9.41 7.11
N ASN A 119 4.04 -10.33 7.25
CA ASN A 119 3.58 -11.21 6.18
C ASN A 119 2.05 -11.14 6.04
N LEU A 120 1.60 -11.09 4.80
CA LEU A 120 0.18 -11.00 4.43
C LEU A 120 -0.11 -11.96 3.29
N GLU A 121 -1.35 -12.41 3.22
CA GLU A 121 -1.88 -13.14 2.08
C GLU A 121 -2.99 -12.31 1.43
N ALA A 122 -3.00 -12.27 0.10
CA ALA A 122 -3.96 -11.47 -0.64
C ALA A 122 -4.44 -12.17 -1.92
N LYS A 123 -5.71 -11.96 -2.23
CA LYS A 123 -6.29 -12.29 -3.52
C LYS A 123 -6.17 -11.13 -4.48
N VAL A 124 -5.75 -11.42 -5.71
CA VAL A 124 -5.75 -10.43 -6.80
C VAL A 124 -7.18 -10.28 -7.31
N VAL A 125 -7.75 -9.08 -7.22
CA VAL A 125 -9.16 -8.81 -7.60
C VAL A 125 -9.29 -8.14 -8.96
N GLN A 126 -8.26 -7.42 -9.41
CA GLN A 126 -8.22 -6.78 -10.73
C GLN A 126 -6.78 -6.52 -11.13
N VAL A 127 -6.52 -6.47 -12.43
CA VAL A 127 -5.20 -6.12 -12.97
C VAL A 127 -5.39 -5.14 -14.12
N ARG A 128 -4.53 -4.11 -14.17
CA ARG A 128 -4.48 -3.16 -15.27
C ARG A 128 -3.04 -2.98 -15.71
N GLN A 129 -2.77 -3.15 -16.99
CA GLN A 129 -1.46 -2.82 -17.55
C GLN A 129 -1.27 -1.30 -17.56
N ALA A 130 -0.10 -0.84 -17.12
CA ALA A 130 0.27 0.57 -17.09
C ALA A 130 1.75 0.75 -17.49
N SER A 131 1.98 1.26 -18.70
CA SER A 131 3.32 1.49 -19.27
C SER A 131 4.22 0.24 -19.19
N ARG A 132 4.98 0.07 -18.10
CA ARG A 132 5.94 -1.01 -17.87
C ARG A 132 5.65 -1.88 -16.63
N TYR A 133 4.47 -1.72 -16.05
CA TYR A 133 4.04 -2.41 -14.84
C TYR A 133 2.61 -2.92 -14.97
N TYR A 134 2.24 -3.85 -14.12
CA TYR A 134 0.88 -4.25 -13.84
C TYR A 134 0.42 -3.63 -12.52
N LEU A 135 -0.71 -2.95 -12.57
CA LEU A 135 -1.40 -2.43 -11.40
C LEU A 135 -2.44 -3.43 -10.94
N SER A 136 -2.12 -4.13 -9.86
CA SER A 136 -2.93 -5.21 -9.31
C SER A 136 -3.67 -4.72 -8.07
N GLY A 137 -5.00 -4.72 -8.13
CA GLY A 137 -5.82 -4.51 -6.96
C GLY A 137 -5.84 -5.77 -6.12
N LEU A 138 -5.57 -5.64 -4.82
CA LEU A 138 -5.47 -6.75 -3.88
C LEU A 138 -6.58 -6.65 -2.82
N SER A 139 -7.10 -7.80 -2.42
CA SER A 139 -7.94 -7.98 -1.24
C SER A 139 -7.19 -8.88 -0.27
N PHE A 140 -6.93 -8.42 0.95
CA PHE A 140 -6.28 -9.25 1.96
C PHE A 140 -7.21 -10.39 2.39
N THR A 141 -6.67 -11.60 2.51
CA THR A 141 -7.40 -12.77 2.98
C THR A 141 -7.88 -12.55 4.42
N HIS A 142 -7.00 -11.95 5.24
CA HIS A 142 -7.31 -11.49 6.58
C HIS A 142 -7.10 -9.97 6.63
N PRO A 143 -8.16 -9.16 6.90
CA PRO A 143 -8.00 -7.73 7.10
C PRO A 143 -7.01 -7.44 8.21
N LEU A 144 -6.25 -6.36 8.08
CA LEU A 144 -5.37 -5.87 9.15
C LEU A 144 -6.21 -5.63 10.41
N ALA A 145 -5.64 -5.90 11.59
CA ALA A 145 -6.36 -5.70 12.85
C ALA A 145 -6.79 -4.23 13.00
N ASP A 146 -7.98 -4.02 13.58
CA ASP A 146 -8.33 -2.70 14.09
C ASP A 146 -7.59 -2.50 15.41
N ASP A 147 -7.06 -1.30 15.61
CA ASP A 147 -6.73 -0.81 16.93
C ASP A 147 -7.90 0.03 17.44
N VAL A 148 -8.95 -0.67 17.87
CA VAL A 148 -10.00 -0.10 18.72
C VAL A 148 -10.05 -0.93 20.00
N ALA A 149 -8.92 -0.95 20.72
CA ALA A 149 -8.87 -1.40 22.10
C ALA A 149 -8.35 -0.24 22.95
N GLY A 150 -9.27 0.59 23.44
CA GLY A 150 -9.07 1.47 24.60
C GLY A 150 -8.00 2.56 24.43
N TRP A 151 -8.41 3.71 23.90
CA TRP A 151 -7.82 4.97 24.37
C TRP A 151 -8.65 5.49 25.57
N PRO A 152 -8.01 5.99 26.63
CA PRO A 152 -8.70 6.67 27.74
C PRO A 152 -9.40 7.96 27.29
#